data_AF-A0A7W6F669-F1
#
_entry.id   AF-A0A7W6F669-F1
#
_cell.length_a   1.000
_cell.length_b   1.000
_cell.length_c   1.000
_cell.angle_alpha   90.00
_cell.angle_beta   90.00
_cell.angle_gamma   90.00
#
_symmetry.space_group_name_H-M   'P 1'
#
loop_
_entity.id
_entity.type
_entity.pdbx_description
1 polymer ?
#
loop_
_entity_poly.entity_id
_entity_poly.type
_entity_poly.pdbx_seq_one_letter_code
_entity_poly.pdbx_strand_id
1 'polypeptide(L)' 'MSETQIRCECGAIYQRVEDEQALDEKGSFECGLCGKEIESWYTNRWPRFVLLEKPGPSPSA' A
#
# COMPACT_ATOMS: atom_id res chain seq x y z
N MET A 1 -4.16 1.69 17.46
CA MET A 1 -3.31 1.32 16.31
C MET A 1 -3.94 1.94 15.09
N SER A 2 -3.20 2.73 14.32
CA SER A 2 -3.74 3.54 13.22
C SER A 2 -3.71 2.72 11.93
N GLU A 3 -4.74 1.93 11.68
CA GLU A 3 -4.86 1.17 10.44
C GLU A 3 -5.26 2.13 9.31
N THR A 4 -4.30 2.47 8.45
CA THR A 4 -4.56 3.38 7.32
C THR A 4 -4.87 2.54 6.08
N GLN A 5 -6.09 2.63 5.55
CA GLN A 5 -6.43 1.98 4.28
C GLN A 5 -6.01 2.88 3.11
N ILE A 6 -5.32 2.29 2.15
CA ILE A 6 -4.80 3.00 0.98
C ILE A 6 -5.39 2.35 -0.27
N ARG A 7 -5.95 3.19 -1.12
CA ARG A 7 -6.55 2.75 -2.38
C ARG A 7 -5.62 3.09 -3.54
N CYS A 8 -5.28 2.09 -4.33
CA CYS A 8 -4.59 2.28 -5.60
C CYS A 8 -5.56 2.77 -6.67
N GLU A 9 -5.05 3.52 -7.66
CA GLU A 9 -5.82 3.99 -8.83
C GLU A 9 -6.44 2.85 -9.64
N CYS A 10 -5.84 1.65 -9.63
CA CYS A 10 -6.45 0.50 -10.29
C CYS A 10 -7.74 0.03 -9.62
N GLY A 11 -7.98 0.45 -8.37
CA GLY A 11 -9.10 0.04 -7.53
C GLY A 11 -8.73 -0.93 -6.40
N ALA A 12 -7.47 -1.36 -6.32
CA ALA A 12 -7.00 -2.22 -5.23
C ALA A 12 -7.00 -1.49 -3.88
N ILE A 13 -7.33 -2.19 -2.80
CA ILE A 13 -7.28 -1.66 -1.43
C ILE A 13 -6.21 -2.42 -0.65
N TYR A 14 -5.28 -1.67 -0.08
CA TYR A 14 -4.23 -2.16 0.80
C TYR A 14 -4.44 -1.60 2.21
N GLN A 15 -4.19 -2.41 3.21
CA GLN A 15 -4.09 -1.97 4.60
C GLN A 15 -2.64 -1.70 4.93
N ARG A 16 -2.35 -0.47 5.35
CA ARG A 16 -1.08 -0.10 5.96
C ARG A 16 -1.14 -0.43 7.45
N VAL A 17 -0.25 -1.32 7.85
CA VAL A 17 0.02 -1.64 9.25
C VAL A 17 1.38 -1.05 9.58
N GLU A 18 1.43 -0.12 10.54
CA GLU A 18 2.70 0.39 11.05
C GLU A 18 3.41 -0.73 11.82
N ASP A 19 4.55 -1.19 11.31
CA ASP A 19 5.42 -2.11 12.05
C ASP A 19 6.57 -1.30 12.66
N GLU A 20 6.89 -1.56 13.93
CA GLU A 20 7.89 -0.82 14.72
C GLU A 20 9.34 -1.24 14.39
N GLN A 21 9.60 -1.65 13.15
CA GLN A 21 10.96 -1.92 12.67
C GLN A 21 11.64 -0.58 12.36
N ALA A 22 12.62 -0.26 13.21
CA ALA A 22 13.39 0.97 13.17
C ALA A 22 14.49 0.90 12.09
N LEU A 23 14.20 1.37 10.88
CA LEU A 23 15.20 1.56 9.84
C LEU A 23 14.99 2.90 9.14
N ASP A 24 16.06 3.70 9.08
CA ASP A 24 16.09 5.04 8.49
C ASP A 24 16.26 4.90 6.97
N GLU A 25 15.22 4.38 6.31
CA GLU A 25 15.24 4.15 4.87
C GLU A 25 13.98 4.70 4.21
N LYS A 26 14.16 5.45 3.12
CA LYS A 26 13.08 5.89 2.25
C LYS A 26 12.53 4.66 1.53
N GLY A 27 11.28 4.32 1.80
CA GLY A 27 10.58 3.24 1.10
C GLY A 27 9.48 3.78 0.20
N SER A 28 9.22 3.08 -0.89
CA SER A 28 8.02 3.22 -1.70
C SER A 28 7.32 1.87 -1.80
N PHE A 29 5.99 1.89 -1.86
CA PHE A 29 5.18 0.71 -2.07
C PHE A 29 4.50 0.80 -3.42
N GLU A 30 4.85 -0.14 -4.29
CA GLU A 30 4.24 -0.30 -5.60
C GLU A 30 3.10 -1.31 -5.53
N CYS A 31 2.05 -1.04 -6.29
CA CYS A 31 0.93 -1.93 -6.43
C CYS A 31 1.38 -3.23 -7.10
N GLY A 32 1.28 -4.36 -6.42
CA GLY A 32 1.57 -5.66 -7.02
C GLY A 32 0.65 -6.07 -8.19
N LEU A 33 -0.36 -5.27 -8.52
CA LEU A 33 -1.32 -5.54 -9.60
C LEU A 33 -1.10 -4.66 -10.83
N CYS A 34 -0.88 -3.36 -10.64
CA CYS A 34 -0.67 -2.42 -11.76
C CYS A 34 0.74 -1.83 -11.84
N GLY A 35 1.61 -2.13 -10.87
CA GLY A 35 2.99 -1.62 -10.81
C GLY A 35 3.11 -0.12 -10.53
N LYS A 36 2.01 0.59 -10.23
CA LYS A 36 2.09 2.00 -9.87
C LYS A 36 2.50 2.19 -8.42
N GLU A 37 3.33 3.19 -8.15
CA GLU A 37 3.59 3.66 -6.79
C GLU A 37 2.27 4.10 -6.14
N ILE A 38 1.97 3.49 -4.99
CA ILE A 38 0.77 3.79 -4.21
C ILE A 38 1.11 4.82 -3.13
N GLU A 39 2.21 4.61 -2.42
CA GLU A 39 2.64 5.47 -1.33
C GLU A 39 4.16 5.42 -1.18
N SER A 40 4.76 6.54 -0.78
CA SER A 40 6.15 6.62 -0.35
C SER A 40 6.21 7.20 1.07
N TRP A 41 7.15 6.70 1.88
CA TRP A 41 7.34 7.14 3.25
C TRP A 41 8.79 7.51 3.50
N TYR A 42 8.96 8.49 4.39
CA TYR A 42 10.23 9.07 4.80
C TYR A 42 10.39 9.01 6.32
N THR A 43 9.90 7.92 6.92
CA THR A 43 9.90 7.73 8.37
C THR A 43 10.63 6.44 8.73
N ASN A 44 11.20 6.41 9.93
CA ASN A 44 11.94 5.27 10.49
C ASN A 44 11.02 4.11 10.93
N ARG A 45 9.92 3.90 10.20
CA ARG A 45 8.94 2.83 10.44
C ARG A 45 8.71 2.16 9.11
N TRP A 46 8.81 0.84 9.07
CA TRP A 46 8.43 0.08 7.90
C TRP A 46 6.92 -0.19 7.92
N PRO A 47 6.12 0.48 7.08
CA PRO A 47 4.74 0.08 6.89
C PRO A 47 4.69 -1.26 6.17
N ARG A 48 3.93 -2.18 6.75
CA ARG A 48 3.54 -3.43 6.09
C ARG A 48 2.23 -3.19 5.34
N PHE A 49 2.22 -3.53 4.06
CA PHE A 49 1.02 -3.42 3.22
C PHE A 49 0.40 -4.79 3.03
N VAL A 50 -0.85 -4.95 3.45
CA VAL A 50 -1.63 -6.16 3.24
C VAL A 50 -2.70 -5.88 2.20
N LEU A 51 -2.70 -6.63 1.10
CA LEU A 51 -3.77 -6.52 0.10
C LEU A 51 -5.08 -7.01 0.73
N LEU A 52 -6.05 -6.11 0.88
CA LEU A 52 -7.38 -6.42 1.38
C LEU A 52 -8.32 -6.77 0.23
N GLU A 53 -8.36 -5.91 -0.79
CA GLU A 53 -9.28 -6.04 -1.90
C GLU A 53 -8.56 -5.86 -3.23
N LYS A 54 -8.81 -6.77 -4.16
CA LYS A 54 -8.36 -6.64 -5.54
C LYS A 54 -9.28 -5.66 -6.26
N PRO A 55 -8.79 -4.89 -7.23
CA PRO A 55 -9.63 -4.08 -8.08
C PRO A 55 -10.64 -5.04 -8.74
N GLY A 56 -11.93 -4.75 -8.54
CA GLY A 56 -12.98 -5.48 -9.23
C GLY A 56 -12.69 -5.50 -10.72
N PRO A 57 -13.08 -6.56 -11.45
CA PRO A 57 -12.89 -6.61 -12.89
C PRO A 57 -13.39 -5.29 -13.45
N SER A 58 -12.52 -4.55 -14.14
CA SER A 58 -12.93 -3.44 -14.97
C SER A 58 -14.18 -3.92 -15.72
N PRO A 59 -15.30 -3.17 -15.71
CA PRO A 59 -16.45 -3.52 -16.53
C PRO A 59 -16.01 -3.34 -17.99
N SER A 60 -15.33 -4.35 -18.53
CA SER A 60 -15.13 -4.55 -19.94
C SER A 60 -16.46 -5.13 -20.44
N ALA A 61 -17.37 -4.23 -20.78
CA ALA A 61 -18.52 -4.49 -21.63
C ALA A 61 -18.49 -3.46 -22.76
#